data_AF-A0A1F7IJJ5-F1
#
_entry.id   AF-A0A1F7IJJ5-F1
#
_cell.length_a   1.000
_cell.length_b   1.000
_cell.length_c   1.000
_cell.angle_alpha   90.00
_cell.angle_beta   90.00
_cell.angle_gamma   90.00
#
_symmetry.space_group_name_H-M   'P 1'
#
loop_
_entity.id
_entity.type
_entity.pdbx_description
1 polymer ?
#
loop_
_entity_poly.entity_id
_entity_poly.type
_entity_poly.pdbx_seq_one_letter_code
_entity_poly.pdbx_strand_id
1 'polypeptide(L)'
;MEEEIQKPALQKPDTYKKLFFGLLFVVTITIVGGSFYYLGKQQQAKNYPTGKLPPALTPSPEAVFPPDEIELSPIEEKQEFKDEEVVPLGPNTVSFARVEENTYLRYRGKIYDDTNQSEPHEVQLQNPEKYSWYGLVDTPVGVKPNEFMEDEVFGFKVAPDKKSFVFVMRWKNEFYLFYYTPFDKFRQSILVKKFPTNDPSKIDQFSSDTKYLSLNLFDCWNCGGHQPETMLVRLEDNELKNIGRTSFFNWLEDGKYEYKDYVVITCSQETMGECSEDPEKLPLKSGQF
;
A
#
# COMPACT_ATOMS: atom_id res chain seq x y z
N MET A 1 -55.75 -63.85 -21.60
CA MET A 1 -54.91 -62.96 -22.40
C MET A 1 -53.99 -62.28 -21.40
N GLU A 2 -52.87 -62.93 -21.09
CA GLU A 2 -51.88 -62.39 -20.16
C GLU A 2 -50.95 -61.48 -20.98
N GLU A 3 -50.97 -60.20 -20.65
CA GLU A 3 -50.11 -59.20 -21.27
C GLU A 3 -48.81 -59.13 -20.47
N GLU A 4 -47.74 -59.70 -21.05
CA GLU A 4 -46.43 -59.77 -20.44
C GLU A 4 -45.78 -58.38 -20.45
N ILE A 5 -45.79 -57.69 -19.31
CA ILE A 5 -45.16 -56.37 -19.15
C ILE A 5 -43.64 -56.52 -19.26
N GLN A 6 -43.11 -56.19 -20.43
CA GLN A 6 -41.67 -56.12 -20.70
C GLN A 6 -41.04 -55.04 -19.80
N LYS A 7 -40.26 -55.45 -18.80
CA LYS A 7 -39.44 -54.54 -18.00
C LYS A 7 -38.34 -53.94 -18.89
N PRO A 8 -38.19 -52.60 -18.92
CA PRO A 8 -37.16 -51.95 -19.73
C PRO A 8 -35.76 -52.36 -19.24
N ALA A 9 -34.90 -52.75 -20.18
CA ALA A 9 -33.52 -53.09 -19.90
C ALA A 9 -32.79 -51.87 -19.29
N LEU A 10 -32.18 -52.09 -18.12
CA LEU A 10 -31.44 -51.08 -17.39
C LEU A 10 -30.20 -50.67 -18.21
N GLN A 11 -30.30 -49.56 -18.94
CA GLN A 11 -29.20 -49.06 -19.76
C GLN A 11 -28.10 -48.55 -18.82
N LYS A 12 -26.96 -49.26 -18.79
CA LYS A 12 -25.82 -48.87 -17.95
C LYS A 12 -25.41 -47.43 -18.32
N PRO A 13 -25.35 -46.50 -17.36
CA PRO A 13 -24.99 -45.13 -17.64
C PRO A 13 -23.57 -45.09 -18.19
N ASP A 14 -23.39 -44.47 -19.36
CA ASP A 14 -22.10 -44.34 -20.01
C ASP A 14 -21.22 -43.35 -19.21
N THR A 15 -20.35 -43.92 -18.38
CA THR A 15 -19.49 -43.18 -17.44
C THR A 15 -18.60 -42.18 -18.17
N TYR A 16 -18.20 -42.47 -19.40
CA TYR A 16 -17.36 -41.57 -20.21
C TYR A 16 -18.11 -40.31 -20.63
N LYS A 17 -19.40 -40.43 -20.96
CA LYS A 17 -20.24 -39.29 -21.29
C LYS A 17 -20.38 -38.33 -20.11
N LYS A 18 -20.58 -38.85 -18.90
CA LYS A 18 -20.66 -38.03 -17.68
C LYS A 18 -19.34 -37.32 -17.37
N LEU A 19 -18.21 -38.01 -17.52
CA LEU A 19 -16.87 -37.45 -17.32
C LEU A 19 -16.57 -36.34 -18.32
N PHE A 20 -16.90 -36.55 -19.59
CA PHE A 20 -16.70 -35.56 -20.65
C PHE A 20 -17.51 -34.27 -20.39
N PHE A 21 -18.81 -34.39 -20.06
CA PHE A 21 -19.62 -33.21 -19.75
C PHE A 21 -19.20 -32.50 -18.46
N GLY A 22 -18.74 -33.25 -17.45
CA GLY A 22 -18.19 -32.66 -16.23
C GLY A 22 -16.93 -31.84 -16.50
N LEU A 23 -16.00 -32.38 -17.30
CA LEU A 23 -14.75 -31.70 -17.62
C LEU A 23 -14.98 -30.48 -18.53
N LEU A 24 -15.91 -30.58 -19.49
CA LEU A 24 -16.33 -29.46 -20.32
C LEU A 24 -16.93 -28.32 -19.48
N PHE A 25 -17.75 -28.66 -18.47
CA PHE A 25 -18.36 -27.68 -17.57
C PHE A 25 -17.31 -26.94 -16.72
N VAL A 26 -16.32 -27.66 -16.17
CA VAL A 26 -15.23 -27.04 -15.41
C VAL A 26 -14.42 -26.08 -16.29
N VAL A 27 -14.02 -26.51 -17.49
CA VAL A 27 -13.26 -25.66 -18.42
C VAL A 27 -14.06 -24.41 -18.80
N THR A 28 -15.36 -24.54 -19.03
CA THR A 28 -16.23 -23.41 -19.38
C THR A 28 -16.32 -22.42 -18.22
N ILE A 29 -16.48 -22.89 -16.98
CA ILE A 29 -16.50 -22.02 -15.78
C ILE A 29 -15.16 -21.31 -15.62
N THR A 30 -14.03 -22.00 -15.80
CA THR A 30 -12.71 -21.39 -15.64
C THR A 30 -12.47 -20.31 -16.70
N ILE A 31 -12.85 -20.54 -17.96
CA ILE A 31 -12.71 -19.56 -19.04
C ILE A 31 -13.60 -18.36 -18.79
N VAL A 32 -14.88 -18.57 -18.47
CA VAL A 32 -15.84 -17.48 -18.23
C VAL A 32 -15.44 -16.67 -16.99
N GLY A 33 -15.14 -17.33 -15.88
CA GLY A 33 -14.70 -16.69 -14.63
C GLY A 33 -13.39 -15.91 -14.80
N GLY A 34 -12.40 -16.48 -15.49
CA GLY A 34 -11.14 -15.80 -15.80
C GLY A 34 -11.33 -14.58 -16.70
N SER A 35 -12.26 -14.65 -17.67
CA SER A 35 -12.57 -13.54 -18.57
C SER A 35 -13.24 -12.37 -17.83
N PHE A 36 -14.19 -12.65 -16.93
CA PHE A 36 -14.83 -11.63 -16.09
C PHE A 36 -13.84 -10.99 -15.11
N TYR A 37 -12.96 -11.79 -14.50
CA TYR A 37 -11.92 -11.26 -13.62
C TYR A 37 -10.96 -10.31 -14.36
N TYR A 38 -10.51 -10.71 -15.56
CA TYR A 38 -9.61 -9.89 -16.37
C TYR A 38 -10.26 -8.59 -16.86
N LEU A 39 -11.52 -8.66 -17.32
CA LEU A 39 -12.28 -7.47 -17.73
C LEU A 39 -12.56 -6.51 -16.55
N GLY A 40 -12.84 -7.04 -15.36
CA GLY A 40 -13.01 -6.24 -14.15
C GLY A 40 -11.74 -5.46 -13.80
N LYS A 41 -10.57 -6.09 -13.86
CA LYS A 41 -9.28 -5.40 -13.66
C LYS A 41 -9.02 -4.32 -14.72
N GLN A 42 -9.35 -4.57 -16.00
CA GLN A 42 -9.17 -3.56 -17.05
C GLN A 42 -10.12 -2.35 -16.91
N GLN A 43 -11.34 -2.56 -16.42
CA GLN A 43 -12.27 -1.44 -16.16
C GLN A 43 -11.82 -0.58 -14.98
N GLN A 44 -11.24 -1.19 -13.93
CA GLN A 44 -10.64 -0.43 -12.83
C GLN A 44 -9.45 0.41 -13.30
N ALA A 45 -8.58 -0.13 -14.15
CA ALA A 45 -7.45 0.62 -14.70
C ALA A 45 -7.85 1.82 -15.58
N LYS A 46 -9.02 1.78 -16.23
CA LYS A 46 -9.53 2.89 -17.08
C LYS A 46 -10.30 3.98 -16.31
N ASN A 47 -10.77 3.68 -15.10
CA ASN A 47 -11.57 4.60 -14.30
C ASN A 47 -10.76 5.34 -13.22
N TYR A 48 -9.43 5.14 -13.16
CA TYR A 48 -8.60 6.14 -12.50
C TYR A 48 -8.68 7.41 -13.32
N PRO A 49 -9.15 8.55 -12.77
CA PRO A 49 -8.89 9.81 -13.41
C PRO A 49 -7.37 9.88 -13.56
N THR A 50 -6.92 9.96 -14.81
CA THR A 50 -5.55 10.39 -15.10
C THR A 50 -5.47 11.78 -14.50
N GLY A 51 -5.02 11.86 -13.24
CA GLY A 51 -4.79 13.10 -12.57
C GLY A 51 -3.91 13.90 -13.50
N LYS A 52 -4.46 14.99 -14.04
CA LYS A 52 -3.61 16.03 -14.60
C LYS A 52 -2.56 16.29 -13.54
N LEU A 53 -1.29 16.20 -13.94
CA LEU A 53 -0.20 16.76 -13.15
C LEU A 53 -0.69 18.11 -12.61
N PRO A 54 -0.60 18.37 -11.29
CA PRO A 54 -1.02 19.64 -10.75
C PRO A 54 -0.38 20.76 -11.58
N PRO A 55 -1.14 21.81 -11.96
CA PRO A 55 -0.57 22.92 -12.70
C PRO A 55 0.63 23.44 -11.92
N ALA A 56 1.78 23.56 -12.60
CA ALA A 56 2.97 24.15 -12.03
C ALA A 56 2.58 25.51 -11.44
N LEU A 57 2.65 25.62 -10.11
CA LEU A 57 2.35 26.86 -9.41
C LEU A 57 3.37 27.91 -9.86
N THR A 58 2.85 29.00 -10.42
CA THR A 58 3.60 30.23 -10.64
C THR A 58 4.24 30.66 -9.32
N PRO A 59 5.53 31.01 -9.28
CA PRO A 59 6.17 31.45 -8.04
C PRO A 59 5.44 32.66 -7.46
N SER A 60 5.02 32.53 -6.21
CA SER A 60 4.48 33.63 -5.41
C SER A 60 5.61 34.64 -5.15
N PRO A 61 5.34 35.96 -5.13
CA PRO A 61 6.36 36.97 -4.86
C PRO A 61 7.02 36.70 -3.50
N GLU A 62 8.35 36.69 -3.49
CA GLU A 62 9.20 36.53 -2.30
C GLU A 62 8.70 37.39 -1.13
N ALA A 63 8.42 36.73 -0.01
CA ALA A 63 8.35 37.41 1.26
C ALA A 63 9.76 37.92 1.61
N VAL A 64 9.94 39.24 1.54
CA VAL A 64 11.17 39.92 1.96
C VAL A 64 11.28 39.81 3.48
N PHE A 65 12.10 38.88 3.96
CA PHE A 65 12.55 38.85 5.35
C PHE A 65 13.84 39.70 5.50
N PRO A 66 14.03 40.36 6.66
CA PRO A 66 15.22 41.18 6.90
C PRO A 66 16.50 40.33 6.93
N PRO A 67 17.66 40.90 6.53
CA PRO A 67 18.91 40.17 6.48
C PRO A 67 19.49 40.06 7.90
N ASP A 68 19.43 38.87 8.49
CA ASP A 68 20.39 38.49 9.52
C ASP A 68 21.54 37.75 8.82
N GLU A 69 22.58 38.52 8.49
CA GLU A 69 23.91 37.98 8.16
C GLU A 69 24.49 37.30 9.39
N ILE A 70 24.25 35.99 9.50
CA ILE A 70 25.19 35.09 10.15
C ILE A 70 25.57 34.06 9.09
N GLU A 71 26.68 34.32 8.41
CA GLU A 71 27.34 33.40 7.49
C GLU A 71 27.96 32.24 8.31
N LEU A 72 27.11 31.34 8.79
CA LEU A 72 27.51 30.02 9.22
C LEU A 72 27.67 29.18 7.96
N SER A 73 28.92 28.96 7.54
CA SER A 73 29.24 27.97 6.52
C SER A 73 28.53 26.66 6.88
N PRO A 74 27.69 26.08 6.01
CA PRO A 74 27.08 24.79 6.28
C PRO A 74 28.22 23.76 6.31
N ILE A 75 28.61 23.35 7.51
CA ILE A 75 29.31 22.08 7.67
C ILE A 75 28.25 21.04 7.37
N GLU A 76 28.06 20.70 6.09
CA GLU A 76 27.40 19.44 5.70
C GLU A 76 28.31 18.31 6.19
N GLU A 77 28.19 17.99 7.47
CA GLU A 77 28.70 16.77 8.02
C GLU A 77 27.96 15.65 7.30
N LYS A 78 28.58 15.09 6.26
CA LYS A 78 28.07 13.89 5.58
C LYS A 78 28.08 12.77 6.61
N GLN A 79 26.98 12.65 7.34
CA GLN A 79 26.76 11.58 8.29
C GLN A 79 26.86 10.26 7.51
N GLU A 80 27.95 9.55 7.73
CA GLU A 80 28.20 8.24 7.14
C GLU A 80 27.16 7.29 7.75
N PHE A 81 26.22 6.82 6.93
CA PHE A 81 25.17 5.92 7.37
C PHE A 81 25.54 4.49 7.00
N LYS A 82 25.24 3.55 7.89
CA LYS A 82 25.51 2.13 7.69
C LYS A 82 24.25 1.33 7.99
N ASP A 83 23.78 0.59 6.99
CA ASP A 83 22.71 -0.36 7.19
C ASP A 83 23.19 -1.48 8.12
N GLU A 84 22.39 -1.82 9.12
CA GLU A 84 22.65 -2.90 10.06
C GLU A 84 21.47 -3.86 10.11
N GLU A 85 21.78 -5.13 10.37
CA GLU A 85 20.79 -6.17 10.62
C GLU A 85 20.19 -5.96 12.01
N VAL A 86 18.87 -5.74 12.07
CA VAL A 86 18.12 -5.53 13.32
C VAL A 86 17.76 -6.87 13.95
N VAL A 87 17.40 -7.84 13.12
CA VAL A 87 17.08 -9.22 13.53
C VAL A 87 17.75 -10.22 12.58
N PRO A 88 18.13 -11.42 13.06
CA PRO A 88 18.72 -12.45 12.21
C PRO A 88 17.84 -12.81 11.01
N LEU A 89 18.43 -12.98 9.83
CA LEU A 89 17.71 -13.47 8.65
C LEU A 89 17.12 -14.86 8.88
N GLY A 90 15.80 -14.95 8.77
CA GLY A 90 15.03 -16.18 8.80
C GLY A 90 13.97 -16.27 7.70
N PRO A 91 13.30 -17.42 7.56
CA PRO A 91 12.30 -17.65 6.51
C PRO A 91 11.02 -16.78 6.65
N ASN A 92 10.79 -16.20 7.83
CA ASN A 92 9.66 -15.33 8.14
C ASN A 92 10.13 -13.91 8.52
N THR A 93 11.36 -13.56 8.20
CA THR A 93 11.91 -12.25 8.49
C THR A 93 11.61 -11.34 7.30
N VAL A 94 11.07 -10.15 7.58
CA VAL A 94 11.08 -9.06 6.61
C VAL A 94 12.50 -8.54 6.56
N SER A 95 13.07 -8.47 5.37
CA SER A 95 14.44 -8.00 5.16
C SER A 95 14.47 -6.97 4.04
N PHE A 96 15.53 -6.18 3.98
CA PHE A 96 15.75 -5.26 2.87
C PHE A 96 17.16 -5.38 2.31
N ALA A 97 17.33 -4.92 1.08
CA ALA A 97 18.63 -4.73 0.46
C ALA A 97 18.62 -3.42 -0.33
N ARG A 98 19.78 -2.76 -0.37
CA ARG A 98 20.03 -1.65 -1.30
C ARG A 98 20.85 -2.18 -2.47
N VAL A 99 20.37 -1.92 -3.67
CA VAL A 99 21.09 -2.24 -4.90
C VAL A 99 21.07 -0.98 -5.74
N GLU A 100 22.26 -0.42 -5.97
CA GLU A 100 22.42 0.89 -6.61
C GLU A 100 21.66 1.98 -5.84
N GLU A 101 20.71 2.67 -6.47
CA GLU A 101 19.88 3.72 -5.87
C GLU A 101 18.52 3.20 -5.37
N ASN A 102 18.27 1.90 -5.50
CA ASN A 102 16.97 1.30 -5.18
C ASN A 102 17.00 0.56 -3.85
N THR A 103 15.90 0.64 -3.11
CA THR A 103 15.67 -0.15 -1.89
C THR A 103 14.62 -1.20 -2.17
N TYR A 104 14.93 -2.45 -1.85
CA TYR A 104 14.03 -3.59 -2.05
C TYR A 104 13.67 -4.22 -0.71
N LEU A 105 12.41 -4.61 -0.56
CA LEU A 105 11.96 -5.44 0.56
C LEU A 105 11.85 -6.90 0.13
N ARG A 106 12.21 -7.82 1.01
CA ARG A 106 12.04 -9.27 0.83
C ARG A 106 11.25 -9.85 1.98
N TYR A 107 10.23 -10.62 1.64
CA TYR A 107 9.43 -11.37 2.59
C TYR A 107 8.95 -12.68 1.97
N ARG A 108 9.20 -13.81 2.65
CA ARG A 108 8.82 -15.17 2.20
C ARG A 108 9.17 -15.48 0.74
N GLY A 109 10.37 -15.07 0.32
CA GLY A 109 10.89 -15.33 -1.03
C GLY A 109 10.42 -14.37 -2.11
N LYS A 110 9.45 -13.50 -1.82
CA LYS A 110 9.02 -12.41 -2.70
C LYS A 110 9.87 -11.17 -2.45
N ILE A 111 10.15 -10.41 -3.51
CA ILE A 111 10.91 -9.16 -3.47
C ILE A 111 10.03 -8.05 -4.01
N TYR A 112 10.02 -6.90 -3.34
CA TYR A 112 9.17 -5.76 -3.67
C TYR A 112 10.01 -4.50 -3.87
N ASP A 113 9.62 -3.67 -4.84
CA ASP A 113 10.12 -2.30 -5.01
C ASP A 113 9.05 -1.25 -4.63
N ASP A 114 9.44 0.02 -4.64
CA ASP A 114 8.58 1.17 -4.32
C ASP A 114 8.08 1.93 -5.58
N THR A 115 8.22 1.35 -6.76
CA THR A 115 7.93 2.04 -8.04
C THR A 115 6.45 2.37 -8.20
N ASN A 116 5.57 1.54 -7.62
CA ASN A 116 4.14 1.78 -7.59
C ASN A 116 3.75 2.37 -6.23
N GLN A 117 3.28 3.63 -6.26
CA GLN A 117 2.97 4.40 -5.06
C GLN A 117 1.75 3.88 -4.28
N SER A 118 0.91 3.02 -4.88
CA SER A 118 -0.33 2.54 -4.26
C SER A 118 -0.26 1.08 -3.77
N GLU A 119 0.54 0.25 -4.45
CA GLU A 119 0.70 -1.17 -4.14
C GLU A 119 2.15 -1.60 -4.31
N PRO A 120 2.72 -2.35 -3.35
CA PRO A 120 4.08 -2.86 -3.48
C PRO A 120 4.17 -3.78 -4.69
N HIS A 121 5.12 -3.52 -5.59
CA HIS A 121 5.25 -4.23 -6.84
C HIS A 121 6.26 -5.37 -6.69
N GLU A 122 5.80 -6.61 -6.90
CA GLU A 122 6.67 -7.79 -6.83
C GLU A 122 7.63 -7.80 -8.03
N VAL A 123 8.93 -7.87 -7.76
CA VAL A 123 9.99 -7.85 -8.77
C VAL A 123 10.85 -9.10 -8.71
N GLN A 124 11.45 -9.43 -9.86
CA GLN A 124 12.49 -10.45 -9.94
C GLN A 124 13.85 -9.79 -10.14
N LEU A 125 14.71 -9.88 -9.14
CA LEU A 125 16.09 -9.44 -9.24
C LEU A 125 16.96 -10.55 -9.82
N GLN A 126 17.99 -10.17 -10.57
CA GLN A 126 19.01 -11.13 -10.99
C GLN A 126 19.89 -11.50 -9.78
N ASN A 127 20.08 -12.80 -9.54
CA ASN A 127 20.93 -13.33 -8.46
C ASN A 127 20.66 -12.70 -7.08
N PRO A 128 19.42 -12.75 -6.55
CA PRO A 128 19.05 -12.06 -5.31
C PRO A 128 19.88 -12.50 -4.10
N GLU A 129 20.41 -13.72 -4.11
CA GLU A 129 21.26 -14.26 -3.05
C GLU A 129 22.68 -13.66 -3.01
N LYS A 130 23.05 -12.83 -3.99
CA LYS A 130 24.33 -12.09 -3.97
C LYS A 130 24.25 -10.76 -3.24
N TYR A 131 23.05 -10.26 -2.94
CA TYR A 131 22.88 -8.98 -2.26
C TYR A 131 23.00 -9.14 -0.75
N SER A 132 23.47 -8.08 -0.10
CA SER A 132 23.48 -7.97 1.35
C SER A 132 22.07 -7.66 1.85
N TRP A 133 21.40 -8.70 2.32
CA TRP A 133 20.08 -8.58 2.97
C TRP A 133 20.26 -8.28 4.46
N TYR A 134 19.48 -7.33 4.96
CA TYR A 134 19.45 -6.93 6.35
C TYR A 134 18.06 -7.26 6.91
N GLY A 135 18.00 -8.10 7.95
CA GLY A 135 16.74 -8.43 8.63
C GLY A 135 16.20 -7.23 9.42
N LEU A 136 14.90 -6.96 9.28
CA LEU A 136 14.22 -5.82 9.90
C LEU A 136 13.33 -6.22 11.06
N VAL A 137 12.46 -7.20 10.82
CA VAL A 137 11.45 -7.65 11.79
C VAL A 137 11.02 -9.07 11.48
N ASP A 138 10.80 -9.86 12.52
CA ASP A 138 10.22 -11.19 12.41
C ASP A 138 8.69 -11.14 12.47
N THR A 139 8.05 -12.11 11.83
CA THR A 139 6.59 -12.28 11.97
C THR A 139 6.16 -12.39 13.44
N PRO A 140 5.00 -11.81 13.82
CA PRO A 140 4.44 -11.95 15.17
C PRO A 140 4.26 -13.40 15.59
N VAL A 141 4.27 -13.63 16.90
CA VAL A 141 4.10 -14.96 17.50
C VAL A 141 2.79 -15.61 17.02
N GLY A 142 2.91 -16.87 16.60
CA GLY A 142 1.78 -17.68 16.15
C GLY A 142 1.41 -17.50 14.68
N VAL A 143 2.07 -16.63 13.93
CA VAL A 143 2.01 -16.65 12.46
C VAL A 143 2.89 -17.80 11.97
N LYS A 144 2.28 -18.90 11.52
CA LYS A 144 3.07 -20.03 10.99
C LYS A 144 3.45 -19.76 9.53
N PRO A 145 4.68 -20.14 9.12
CA PRO A 145 5.07 -20.08 7.73
C PRO A 145 4.09 -20.89 6.86
N ASN A 146 3.65 -20.30 5.75
CA ASN A 146 2.81 -20.94 4.72
C ASN A 146 1.40 -21.37 5.16
N GLU A 147 0.92 -20.96 6.34
CA GLU A 147 -0.42 -21.33 6.83
C GLU A 147 -1.51 -20.31 6.41
N PHE A 148 -1.15 -19.04 6.24
CA PHE A 148 -2.08 -17.97 5.87
C PHE A 148 -1.69 -17.35 4.52
N MET A 149 -2.63 -17.37 3.56
CA MET A 149 -2.43 -16.81 2.21
C MET A 149 -2.40 -15.26 2.18
N GLU A 150 -2.75 -14.61 3.29
CA GLU A 150 -2.91 -13.15 3.38
C GLU A 150 -1.75 -12.46 4.09
N ASP A 151 -0.71 -13.21 4.48
CA ASP A 151 0.50 -12.63 5.06
C ASP A 151 1.37 -12.01 3.95
N GLU A 152 1.43 -10.69 3.87
CA GLU A 152 2.06 -9.99 2.75
C GLU A 152 2.64 -8.62 3.14
N VAL A 153 3.53 -8.11 2.29
CA VAL A 153 3.86 -6.69 2.26
C VAL A 153 2.67 -5.99 1.62
N PHE A 154 1.93 -5.22 2.40
CA PHE A 154 0.70 -4.54 1.98
C PHE A 154 0.96 -3.12 1.45
N GLY A 155 2.05 -2.50 1.92
CA GLY A 155 2.51 -1.18 1.47
C GLY A 155 4.01 -1.05 1.65
N PHE A 156 4.67 -0.35 0.73
CA PHE A 156 6.09 -0.05 0.80
C PHE A 156 6.36 1.29 0.12
N LYS A 157 7.10 2.18 0.77
CA LYS A 157 7.49 3.46 0.20
C LYS A 157 8.83 3.90 0.74
N VAL A 158 9.76 4.28 -0.16
CA VAL A 158 11.04 4.88 0.22
C VAL A 158 10.86 6.38 0.42
N ALA A 159 11.49 6.92 1.45
CA ALA A 159 11.45 8.34 1.74
C ALA A 159 12.26 9.14 0.68
N PRO A 160 12.02 10.46 0.55
CA PRO A 160 12.77 11.34 -0.34
C PRO A 160 14.30 11.30 -0.17
N ASP A 161 14.78 11.05 1.05
CA ASP A 161 16.21 10.92 1.37
C ASP A 161 16.87 9.66 0.76
N LYS A 162 16.06 8.74 0.20
CA LYS A 162 16.44 7.42 -0.34
C LYS A 162 17.11 6.48 0.67
N LYS A 163 17.11 6.86 1.95
CA LYS A 163 17.79 6.17 3.04
C LYS A 163 16.78 5.60 4.02
N SER A 164 15.73 6.35 4.32
CA SER A 164 14.65 5.92 5.20
C SER A 164 13.51 5.34 4.36
N PHE A 165 12.70 4.48 4.95
CA PHE A 165 11.52 3.93 4.27
C PHE A 165 10.48 3.45 5.27
N VAL A 166 9.24 3.33 4.81
CA VAL A 166 8.14 2.74 5.59
C VAL A 166 7.54 1.58 4.84
N PHE A 167 7.02 0.63 5.61
CA PHE A 167 6.30 -0.50 5.04
C PHE A 167 5.17 -0.94 5.96
N VAL A 168 4.12 -1.47 5.35
CA VAL A 168 2.97 -2.04 6.04
C VAL A 168 2.98 -3.53 5.80
N MET A 169 3.06 -4.31 6.88
CA MET A 169 2.86 -5.75 6.83
C MET A 169 1.41 -6.07 7.18
N ARG A 170 0.78 -6.95 6.40
CA ARG A 170 -0.46 -7.61 6.80
C ARG A 170 -0.10 -8.98 7.35
N TRP A 171 -0.47 -9.26 8.60
CA TRP A 171 -0.31 -10.58 9.22
C TRP A 171 -1.58 -10.95 9.96
N LYS A 172 -2.16 -12.13 9.67
CA LYS A 172 -3.44 -12.57 10.28
C LYS A 172 -4.54 -11.48 10.26
N ASN A 173 -4.64 -10.76 9.14
CA ASN A 173 -5.55 -9.62 8.94
C ASN A 173 -5.24 -8.35 9.73
N GLU A 174 -4.23 -8.32 10.60
CA GLU A 174 -3.80 -7.08 11.26
C GLU A 174 -2.75 -6.37 10.41
N PHE A 175 -2.75 -5.04 10.44
CA PHE A 175 -1.80 -4.22 9.67
C PHE A 175 -0.79 -3.57 10.61
N TYR A 176 0.48 -3.66 10.24
CA TYR A 176 1.60 -3.20 11.05
C TYR A 176 2.44 -2.22 10.22
N LEU A 177 2.43 -0.95 10.60
CA LEU A 177 3.27 0.08 9.99
C LEU A 177 4.63 0.11 10.69
N PHE A 178 5.67 -0.12 9.91
CA PHE A 178 7.05 -0.02 10.33
C PHE A 178 7.74 1.16 9.65
N TYR A 179 8.67 1.77 10.38
CA TYR A 179 9.58 2.78 9.87
C TYR A 179 11.02 2.33 10.06
N TYR A 180 11.80 2.39 8.98
CA TYR A 180 13.23 2.16 8.99
C TYR A 180 13.98 3.49 8.79
N THR A 181 15.01 3.71 9.60
CA THR A 181 15.94 4.83 9.45
C THR A 181 17.37 4.40 9.78
N PRO A 182 18.36 4.66 8.91
CA PRO A 182 19.75 4.29 9.19
C PRO A 182 20.47 5.29 10.12
N PHE A 183 19.82 6.40 10.47
CA PHE A 183 20.44 7.50 11.22
C PHE A 183 20.39 7.32 12.74
N ASP A 184 19.53 6.44 13.22
CA ASP A 184 19.38 6.15 14.64
C ASP A 184 19.45 4.64 14.88
N LYS A 185 20.61 4.19 15.36
CA LYS A 185 20.88 2.78 15.66
C LYS A 185 19.88 2.17 16.64
N PHE A 186 19.36 2.94 17.59
CA PHE A 186 18.37 2.44 18.56
C PHE A 186 16.96 2.33 17.96
N ARG A 187 16.76 2.89 16.76
CA ARG A 187 15.47 3.04 16.11
C ARG A 187 15.46 2.56 14.66
N GLN A 188 16.45 1.75 14.28
CA GLN A 188 16.65 1.33 12.90
C GLN A 188 15.44 0.64 12.29
N SER A 189 14.62 -0.08 13.06
CA SER A 189 13.31 -0.57 12.60
C SER A 189 12.32 -0.51 13.75
N ILE A 190 11.31 0.35 13.66
CA ILE A 190 10.31 0.54 14.70
C ILE A 190 8.92 0.24 14.18
N LEU A 191 8.16 -0.51 14.99
CA LEU A 191 6.71 -0.57 14.86
C LEU A 191 6.12 0.79 15.26
N VAL A 192 5.69 1.56 14.27
CA VAL A 192 5.06 2.87 14.46
C VAL A 192 3.64 2.68 15.00
N LYS A 193 2.86 1.82 14.34
CA LYS A 193 1.46 1.60 14.68
C LYS A 193 1.00 0.21 14.25
N LYS A 194 0.21 -0.41 15.11
CA LYS A 194 -0.64 -1.55 14.78
C LYS A 194 -2.06 -1.05 14.55
N PHE A 195 -2.63 -1.42 13.41
CA PHE A 195 -4.02 -1.13 13.05
C PHE A 195 -4.87 -2.41 13.16
N PRO A 196 -6.13 -2.28 13.59
CA PRO A 196 -7.05 -3.40 13.66
C PRO A 196 -7.40 -3.92 12.25
N THR A 197 -8.04 -5.08 12.20
CA THR A 197 -8.30 -5.81 10.95
C THR A 197 -9.13 -5.08 9.91
N ASN A 198 -9.89 -4.08 10.34
CA ASN A 198 -10.85 -3.38 9.49
C ASN A 198 -10.30 -2.08 8.92
N ASP A 199 -9.05 -1.72 9.26
CA ASP A 199 -8.45 -0.44 8.84
C ASP A 199 -7.21 -0.68 7.96
N PRO A 200 -7.36 -1.22 6.73
CA PRO A 200 -6.25 -1.28 5.78
C PRO A 200 -5.64 0.11 5.61
N SER A 201 -4.39 0.21 6.03
CA SER A 201 -3.64 1.46 6.03
C SER A 201 -2.68 1.44 4.84
N LYS A 202 -2.85 2.39 3.92
CA LYS A 202 -1.94 2.58 2.79
C LYS A 202 -1.07 3.80 3.03
N ILE A 203 0.20 3.67 2.68
CA ILE A 203 1.14 4.78 2.74
C ILE A 203 0.82 5.75 1.59
N ASP A 204 0.61 7.02 1.92
CA ASP A 204 0.28 8.06 0.94
C ASP A 204 1.55 8.81 0.52
N GLN A 205 2.06 9.74 1.33
CA GLN A 205 3.29 10.48 1.02
C GLN A 205 4.11 10.87 2.26
N PHE A 206 5.42 10.98 2.06
CA PHE A 206 6.31 11.62 3.01
C PHE A 206 6.29 13.14 2.82
N SER A 207 6.57 13.90 3.88
CA SER A 207 7.02 15.27 3.74
C SER A 207 8.41 15.32 3.07
N SER A 208 8.74 16.46 2.46
CA SER A 208 10.03 16.67 1.77
C SER A 208 11.23 16.52 2.70
N ASP A 209 11.07 16.91 3.96
CA ASP A 209 12.08 16.79 5.01
C ASP A 209 12.15 15.39 5.65
N THR A 210 11.32 14.44 5.19
CA THR A 210 11.25 13.05 5.67
C THR A 210 10.82 12.87 7.14
N LYS A 211 10.37 13.93 7.82
CA LYS A 211 9.96 13.86 9.23
C LYS A 211 8.50 13.47 9.45
N TYR A 212 7.66 13.61 8.41
CA TYR A 212 6.22 13.37 8.49
C TYR A 212 5.77 12.40 7.40
N LEU A 213 4.68 11.69 7.70
CA LEU A 213 4.07 10.72 6.80
C LEU A 213 2.56 10.90 6.81
N SER A 214 1.93 10.90 5.64
CA SER A 214 0.48 10.71 5.51
C SER A 214 0.15 9.27 5.17
N LEU A 215 -0.97 8.80 5.72
CA LEU A 215 -1.55 7.49 5.52
C LEU A 215 -3.00 7.66 5.10
N ASN A 216 -3.46 6.79 4.21
CA ASN A 216 -4.86 6.62 3.88
C ASN A 216 -5.41 5.43 4.70
N LEU A 217 -6.35 5.71 5.59
CA LEU A 217 -7.06 4.73 6.42
C LEU A 217 -8.40 4.39 5.77
N PHE A 218 -8.49 3.18 5.25
CA PHE A 218 -9.72 2.70 4.62
C PHE A 218 -10.55 1.91 5.62
N ASP A 219 -11.85 2.21 5.76
CA ASP A 219 -12.80 1.35 6.50
C ASP A 219 -12.95 -0.03 5.84
N CYS A 220 -12.75 -0.08 4.52
CA CYS A 220 -12.54 -1.32 3.78
C CYS A 220 -11.84 -1.04 2.44
N TRP A 221 -10.74 -1.75 2.21
CA TRP A 221 -10.04 -1.73 0.94
C TRP A 221 -10.83 -2.49 -0.14
N ASN A 222 -11.02 -1.87 -1.31
CA ASN A 222 -11.77 -2.43 -2.45
C ASN A 222 -13.29 -2.68 -2.22
N CYS A 223 -13.91 -2.10 -1.19
CA CYS A 223 -15.36 -2.25 -0.92
C CYS A 223 -16.30 -1.33 -1.70
N GLY A 224 -15.84 -0.57 -2.70
CA GLY A 224 -16.74 0.23 -3.55
C GLY A 224 -16.63 1.75 -3.43
N GLY A 225 -15.49 2.28 -2.98
CA GLY A 225 -15.14 3.69 -3.22
C GLY A 225 -15.50 4.68 -2.11
N HIS A 226 -15.46 4.26 -0.85
CA HIS A 226 -15.44 5.20 0.26
C HIS A 226 -14.10 5.93 0.31
N GLN A 227 -14.13 7.25 0.52
CA GLN A 227 -12.91 8.03 0.69
C GLN A 227 -12.25 7.66 2.03
N PRO A 228 -10.96 7.28 2.04
CA PRO A 228 -10.24 7.00 3.29
C PRO A 228 -10.08 8.24 4.15
N GLU A 229 -9.93 8.04 5.45
CA GLU A 229 -9.45 9.10 6.35
C GLU A 229 -7.95 9.30 6.17
N THR A 230 -7.49 10.55 6.32
CA THR A 230 -6.08 10.90 6.27
C THR A 230 -5.52 10.94 7.68
N MET A 231 -4.61 10.02 7.98
CA MET A 231 -3.85 10.01 9.22
C MET A 231 -2.43 10.49 8.96
N LEU A 232 -2.00 11.45 9.77
CA LEU A 232 -0.66 12.00 9.76
C LEU A 232 0.17 11.33 10.85
N VAL A 233 1.47 11.16 10.61
CA VAL A 233 2.44 10.63 11.56
C VAL A 233 3.66 11.55 11.62
N ARG A 234 4.13 11.89 12.82
CA ARG A 234 5.46 12.47 13.02
C ARG A 234 6.42 11.34 13.36
N LEU A 235 7.40 11.09 12.49
CA LEU A 235 8.28 9.93 12.56
C LEU A 235 9.30 10.02 13.70
N GLU A 236 9.58 11.25 14.16
CA GLU A 236 10.48 11.48 15.30
C GLU A 236 9.95 10.84 16.58
N ASP A 237 8.65 10.91 16.89
CA ASP A 237 8.11 10.38 18.14
C ASP A 237 6.92 9.43 17.95
N ASN A 238 6.57 9.17 16.70
CA ASN A 238 5.41 8.38 16.28
C ASN A 238 4.08 8.96 16.77
N GLU A 239 4.01 10.27 17.01
CA GLU A 239 2.74 10.92 17.27
C GLU A 239 1.82 10.78 16.04
N LEU A 240 0.53 10.59 16.29
CA LEU A 240 -0.48 10.36 15.26
C LEU A 240 -1.55 11.44 15.33
N LYS A 241 -1.98 11.92 14.17
CA LYS A 241 -3.03 12.93 14.05
C LYS A 241 -3.95 12.59 12.90
N ASN A 242 -5.22 12.28 13.19
CA ASN A 242 -6.23 12.05 12.16
C ASN A 242 -6.92 13.37 11.82
N ILE A 243 -6.91 13.74 10.53
CA ILE A 243 -7.53 14.98 10.03
C ILE A 243 -8.87 14.74 9.30
N GLY A 244 -9.38 13.50 9.36
CA GLY A 244 -10.62 13.08 8.72
C GLY A 244 -10.46 12.76 7.24
N ARG A 245 -11.59 12.60 6.54
CA ARG A 245 -11.60 12.34 5.09
C ARG A 245 -11.20 13.60 4.34
N THR A 246 -10.17 13.51 3.52
CA THR A 246 -9.69 14.64 2.69
C THR A 246 -9.87 14.33 1.21
N SER A 247 -10.18 15.36 0.42
CA SER A 247 -10.25 15.29 -1.04
C SER A 247 -8.95 15.78 -1.72
N PHE A 248 -8.14 16.52 -0.95
CA PHE A 248 -6.82 16.99 -1.32
C PHE A 248 -5.98 17.08 -0.05
N PHE A 249 -4.71 16.70 -0.14
CA PHE A 249 -3.74 16.80 0.93
C PHE A 249 -2.35 17.08 0.34
N ASN A 250 -1.61 17.99 0.96
CA ASN A 250 -0.24 18.30 0.58
C ASN A 250 0.60 18.69 1.80
N TRP A 251 1.81 18.13 1.90
CA TRP A 251 2.79 18.56 2.88
C TRP A 251 3.43 19.88 2.45
N LEU A 252 3.64 20.76 3.43
CA LEU A 252 4.49 21.93 3.32
C LEU A 252 5.75 21.70 4.18
N GLU A 253 6.54 22.74 4.41
CA GLU A 253 7.76 22.65 5.22
C GLU A 253 7.47 22.57 6.73
N ASP A 254 8.37 21.90 7.46
CA ASP A 254 8.38 21.83 8.92
C ASP A 254 7.05 21.37 9.55
N GLY A 255 6.41 20.38 8.93
CA GLY A 255 5.17 19.78 9.44
C GLY A 255 3.92 20.62 9.22
N LYS A 256 4.02 21.74 8.50
CA LYS A 256 2.86 22.44 7.97
C LYS A 256 2.25 21.59 6.86
N TYR A 257 0.94 21.68 6.70
CA TYR A 257 0.22 21.01 5.62
C TYR A 257 -1.00 21.80 5.22
N GLU A 258 -1.49 21.51 4.03
CA GLU A 258 -2.73 22.04 3.50
C GLU A 258 -3.62 20.89 3.03
N TYR A 259 -4.93 21.08 3.16
CA TYR A 259 -5.89 20.04 2.81
C TYR A 259 -7.25 20.64 2.49
N LYS A 260 -8.08 19.84 1.81
CA LYS A 260 -9.50 20.11 1.63
C LYS A 260 -10.29 18.94 2.18
N ASP A 261 -11.35 19.22 2.94
CA ASP A 261 -12.23 18.16 3.42
C ASP A 261 -12.81 17.38 2.24
N TYR A 262 -13.18 16.12 2.45
CA TYR A 262 -14.03 15.39 1.54
C TYR A 262 -15.50 15.62 1.93
N VAL A 263 -16.30 16.12 0.98
CA VAL A 263 -17.72 16.40 1.21
C VAL A 263 -18.58 15.48 0.34
N VAL A 264 -19.35 14.61 0.99
CA VAL A 264 -20.31 13.72 0.32
C VAL A 264 -21.52 14.53 -0.13
N ILE A 265 -21.92 14.35 -1.39
CA ILE A 265 -23.11 14.94 -2.00
C ILE A 265 -24.05 13.84 -2.50
N THR A 266 -25.33 14.20 -2.71
CA THR A 266 -26.30 13.28 -3.31
C THR A 266 -25.87 12.92 -4.73
N CYS A 267 -25.77 11.63 -5.03
CA CYS A 267 -25.49 11.17 -6.38
C CYS A 267 -26.64 11.49 -7.34
N SER A 268 -26.30 11.98 -8.53
CA SER A 268 -27.28 12.22 -9.60
C SER A 268 -27.81 10.93 -10.25
N GLN A 269 -27.12 9.80 -10.02
CA GLN A 269 -27.45 8.47 -10.49
C GLN A 269 -27.21 7.46 -9.36
N GLU A 270 -27.88 6.30 -9.39
CA GLU A 270 -27.59 5.22 -8.44
C GLU A 270 -26.17 4.67 -8.69
N THR A 271 -25.28 4.88 -7.72
CA THR A 271 -23.90 4.37 -7.75
C THR A 271 -23.65 3.51 -6.52
N MET A 272 -22.73 2.54 -6.64
CA MET A 272 -22.31 1.71 -5.49
C MET A 272 -21.35 2.41 -4.52
N GLY A 273 -20.95 3.66 -4.81
CA GLY A 273 -20.03 4.45 -4.00
C GLY A 273 -20.57 5.85 -3.68
N GLU A 274 -19.76 6.63 -2.96
CA GLU A 274 -20.06 8.01 -2.57
C GLU A 274 -19.82 8.97 -3.74
N CYS A 275 -20.73 9.93 -3.95
CA CYS A 275 -20.46 11.09 -4.79
C CYS A 275 -19.89 12.20 -3.93
N SER A 276 -18.90 12.93 -4.46
CA SER A 276 -18.25 14.03 -3.76
C SER A 276 -18.38 15.34 -4.51
N GLU A 277 -18.37 16.43 -3.75
CA GLU A 277 -18.17 17.76 -4.31
C GLU A 277 -16.79 17.86 -4.96
N ASP A 278 -16.72 18.64 -6.04
CA ASP A 278 -15.46 18.90 -6.74
C ASP A 278 -14.43 19.54 -5.78
N PRO A 279 -13.23 18.94 -5.59
CA PRO A 279 -12.20 19.49 -4.71
C PRO A 279 -11.85 20.94 -5.04
N GLU A 280 -11.96 21.40 -6.29
CA GLU A 280 -11.65 22.79 -6.65
C GLU A 280 -12.58 23.81 -5.98
N LYS A 281 -13.82 23.42 -5.66
CA LYS A 281 -14.81 24.29 -5.00
C LYS A 281 -14.71 24.29 -3.47
N LEU A 282 -13.98 23.33 -2.91
CA LEU A 282 -13.85 23.20 -1.46
C LEU A 282 -12.79 24.16 -0.92
N PRO A 283 -13.03 24.79 0.24
CA PRO A 283 -12.09 25.75 0.82
C PRO A 283 -10.80 25.02 1.23
N LEU A 284 -9.66 25.62 0.87
CA LEU A 284 -8.37 25.16 1.33
C LEU A 284 -8.19 25.49 2.81
N LYS A 285 -7.78 24.49 3.59
CA LYS A 285 -7.43 24.61 5.00
C LYS A 285 -5.93 24.36 5.16
N SER A 286 -5.38 24.91 6.23
CA SER A 286 -4.00 24.66 6.64
C SER A 286 -3.95 24.11 8.05
N GLY A 287 -2.95 23.28 8.33
CA GLY A 287 -2.65 22.80 9.66
C GLY A 287 -1.15 22.79 9.93
N GLN A 288 -0.83 22.56 11.20
CA GLN A 288 0.50 22.20 11.68
C GLN A 288 0.38 20.83 12.31
N PHE A 289 1.37 19.97 12.13
CA PHE A 289 1.43 18.71 12.84
C PHE A 289 1.52 18.94 14.35
#